data_AF-A0A520EZV1-F1
#
_entry.id   AF-A0A520EZV1-F1
#
_cell.length_a   1.000
_cell.length_b   1.000
_cell.length_c   1.000
_cell.angle_alpha   90.00
_cell.angle_beta   90.00
_cell.angle_gamma   90.00
#
_symmetry.space_group_name_H-M   'P 1'
#
loop_
_entity.id
_entity.type
_entity.pdbx_description
1 polymer ?
#
loop_
_entity_poly.entity_id
_entity_poly.type
_entity_poly.pdbx_seq_one_letter_code
_entity_poly.pdbx_strand_id
1 'polypeptide(L)'
;MTDDAYATRKSWTTDISVDHEGLTVVIEYDGAYWHSADAKVLVDQRKSRDLLAAGCVVVRLREDDLPSVAIDHRRYREVRVHSTVPRPRKVMEDIHDWLRGLRLRRATIRG
;
A
#
# COMPACT_ATOMS: atom_id res chain seq x y z
N MET A 1 -11.10 7.29 -5.22
CA MET A 1 -9.95 8.07 -5.69
C MET A 1 -9.85 8.00 -7.21
N THR A 2 -9.47 9.11 -7.83
CA THR A 2 -9.34 9.31 -9.27
C THR A 2 -8.06 10.10 -9.50
N ASP A 3 -7.33 9.81 -10.57
CA ASP A 3 -6.15 10.57 -10.97
C ASP A 3 -5.91 10.37 -12.47
N ASP A 4 -5.45 11.41 -13.15
CA ASP A 4 -5.14 11.34 -14.59
C ASP A 4 -3.91 10.46 -14.89
N ALA A 5 -3.07 10.21 -13.88
CA ALA A 5 -1.93 9.30 -13.99
C ALA A 5 -2.32 7.81 -13.97
N TYR A 6 -3.58 7.47 -13.68
CA TYR A 6 -4.02 6.08 -13.69
C TYR A 6 -4.02 5.51 -15.11
N ALA A 7 -3.33 4.39 -15.30
CA ALA A 7 -3.20 3.72 -16.58
C ALA A 7 -4.29 2.67 -16.80
N THR A 8 -4.86 2.11 -15.73
CA THR A 8 -5.70 0.90 -15.86
C THR A 8 -7.19 1.12 -15.59
N ARG A 9 -7.55 2.09 -14.75
CA ARG A 9 -8.95 2.43 -14.43
C ARG A 9 -9.12 3.93 -14.20
N LYS A 10 -10.33 4.43 -14.42
CA LYS A 10 -10.68 5.83 -14.14
C LYS A 10 -10.77 6.14 -12.64
N SER A 11 -11.03 5.13 -11.82
CA SER A 11 -11.19 5.28 -10.37
C SER A 11 -10.89 3.99 -9.62
N TRP A 12 -10.49 4.17 -8.36
CA TRP A 12 -10.30 3.12 -7.37
C TRP A 12 -10.94 3.51 -6.04
N THR A 13 -11.69 2.62 -5.40
CA THR A 13 -12.04 2.75 -3.98
C THR A 13 -10.83 2.36 -3.15
N THR A 14 -10.53 3.07 -2.07
CA THR A 14 -9.45 2.76 -1.13
C THR A 14 -10.04 2.47 0.24
N ASP A 15 -9.49 1.50 0.98
CA ASP A 15 -10.01 1.18 2.32
C ASP A 15 -9.70 2.31 3.31
N ILE A 16 -8.45 2.77 3.32
CA ILE A 16 -7.99 3.90 4.14
C ILE A 16 -7.09 4.78 3.27
N SER A 17 -7.33 6.09 3.32
CA SER A 17 -6.46 7.10 2.73
C SER A 17 -6.27 8.24 3.72
N VAL A 18 -5.03 8.62 3.97
CA VAL A 18 -4.67 9.65 4.94
C VAL A 18 -3.57 10.55 4.36
N ASP A 19 -3.69 11.86 4.56
CA ASP A 19 -2.55 12.75 4.39
C ASP A 19 -1.64 12.65 5.61
N HIS A 20 -0.38 12.31 5.36
CA HIS A 20 0.64 12.24 6.39
C HIS A 20 1.87 13.02 5.93
N GLU A 21 2.04 14.20 6.50
CA GLU A 21 3.20 15.07 6.24
C GLU A 21 3.39 15.42 4.74
N GLY A 22 2.28 15.65 4.03
CA GLY A 22 2.24 15.99 2.61
C GLY A 22 2.43 14.79 1.68
N LEU A 23 2.26 13.57 2.19
CA LEU A 23 2.15 12.34 1.40
C LEU A 23 0.76 11.74 1.59
N THR A 24 0.08 11.42 0.49
CA THR A 24 -1.12 10.58 0.53
C THR A 24 -0.68 9.13 0.77
N VAL A 25 -0.97 8.60 1.95
CA VAL A 25 -0.74 7.20 2.32
C VAL A 25 -2.05 6.44 2.16
N VAL A 26 -2.05 5.43 1.31
CA VAL A 26 -3.17 4.52 1.09
C VAL A 26 -2.85 3.19 1.74
N ILE A 27 -3.74 2.70 2.61
CA ILE A 27 -3.64 1.39 3.26
C ILE A 27 -4.80 0.54 2.78
N GLU A 28 -4.48 -0.63 2.25
CA GLU A 28 -5.42 -1.64 1.75
C GLU A 28 -5.38 -2.86 2.66
N TYR A 29 -6.55 -3.40 3.02
CA TYR A 29 -6.65 -4.66 3.74
C TYR A 29 -7.03 -5.79 2.80
N ASP A 30 -6.11 -6.71 2.58
CA ASP A 30 -6.30 -7.83 1.67
C ASP A 30 -6.71 -9.07 2.44
N GLY A 31 -8.03 -9.24 2.59
CA GLY A 31 -8.58 -10.44 3.22
C GLY A 31 -8.39 -11.68 2.34
N ALA A 32 -7.90 -12.78 2.92
CA ALA A 32 -7.55 -14.00 2.18
C ALA A 32 -8.74 -14.59 1.39
N TYR A 33 -9.95 -14.51 1.97
CA TYR A 33 -11.18 -14.95 1.31
C TYR A 33 -11.44 -14.21 -0.02
N TRP A 34 -11.09 -12.93 -0.11
CA TRP A 34 -11.38 -12.10 -1.28
C TRP A 34 -10.23 -12.00 -2.28
N HIS A 35 -8.99 -12.23 -1.82
CA HIS A 35 -7.76 -11.94 -2.58
C HIS A 35 -6.96 -13.17 -2.98
N SER A 36 -7.41 -14.38 -2.65
CA SER A 36 -6.66 -15.62 -2.91
C SER A 36 -6.58 -16.02 -4.39
N ALA A 37 -7.55 -15.64 -5.22
CA ALA A 37 -7.55 -16.00 -6.64
C ALA A 37 -6.51 -15.19 -7.44
N ASP A 38 -5.81 -15.83 -8.39
CA ASP A 38 -4.79 -15.17 -9.22
C ASP A 38 -5.28 -13.89 -9.93
N ALA A 39 -6.52 -13.91 -10.40
CA ALA A 39 -7.14 -12.74 -11.02
C ALA A 39 -7.23 -11.54 -10.07
N LYS A 40 -7.32 -11.78 -8.76
CA LYS A 40 -7.33 -10.74 -7.71
C LYS A 40 -5.94 -10.19 -7.46
N VAL A 41 -4.91 -11.02 -7.49
CA VAL A 41 -3.51 -10.55 -7.44
C VAL A 41 -3.23 -9.58 -8.58
N LEU A 42 -3.73 -9.87 -9.79
CA LEU A 42 -3.61 -8.95 -10.93
C LEU A 42 -4.38 -7.63 -10.73
N VAL A 43 -5.54 -7.67 -10.06
CA VAL A 43 -6.29 -6.45 -9.69
C VAL A 43 -5.51 -5.63 -8.66
N ASP A 44 -4.98 -6.27 -7.61
CA ASP A 44 -4.19 -5.64 -6.56
C ASP A 44 -2.94 -4.99 -7.13
N GLN A 45 -2.30 -5.67 -8.08
CA GLN A 45 -1.17 -5.16 -8.84
C GLN A 45 -1.51 -3.89 -9.62
N ARG A 46 -2.58 -3.93 -10.43
CA ARG A 46 -3.01 -2.77 -11.23
C ARG A 46 -3.38 -1.57 -10.35
N LYS A 47 -4.17 -1.81 -9.31
CA LYS A 47 -4.55 -0.79 -8.34
C LYS A 47 -3.32 -0.18 -7.68
N SER A 48 -2.41 -1.00 -7.17
CA SER A 48 -1.20 -0.51 -6.51
C SER A 48 -0.33 0.32 -7.46
N ARG A 49 -0.17 -0.10 -8.72
CA ARG A 49 0.59 0.66 -9.72
C ARG A 49 -0.06 2.00 -10.06
N ASP A 50 -1.38 2.04 -10.25
CA ASP A 50 -2.11 3.29 -10.48
C ASP A 50 -1.98 4.25 -9.30
N LEU A 51 -2.14 3.76 -8.07
CA LEU A 51 -1.95 4.57 -6.85
C LEU A 51 -0.52 5.12 -6.73
N LEU A 52 0.49 4.30 -7.04
CA LEU A 52 1.89 4.73 -7.04
C LEU A 52 2.18 5.78 -8.13
N ALA A 53 1.55 5.64 -9.31
CA ALA A 53 1.68 6.59 -10.42
C ALA A 53 1.09 7.97 -10.05
N ALA A 54 -0.01 8.00 -9.29
CA ALA A 54 -0.57 9.21 -8.69
C ALA A 54 0.30 9.78 -7.54
N GLY A 55 1.47 9.20 -7.28
CA GLY A 55 2.43 9.67 -6.28
C GLY A 55 2.13 9.22 -4.85
N CYS A 56 1.11 8.39 -4.62
CA CYS A 56 0.78 7.90 -3.29
C CYS A 56 1.90 7.00 -2.70
N VAL A 57 1.89 6.87 -1.38
CA VAL A 57 2.51 5.74 -0.67
C VAL A 57 1.46 4.67 -0.48
N VAL A 58 1.79 3.42 -0.78
CA VAL A 58 0.83 2.31 -0.77
C VAL A 58 1.32 1.25 0.20
N VAL A 59 0.50 0.93 1.19
CA VAL A 59 0.68 -0.19 2.10
C VAL A 59 -0.42 -1.21 1.86
N ARG A 60 -0.06 -2.48 1.73
CA ARG A 60 -1.03 -3.59 1.69
C ARG A 60 -0.86 -4.49 2.90
N LEU A 61 -1.91 -4.60 3.70
CA LEU A 61 -2.01 -5.56 4.79
C LEU A 61 -2.44 -6.90 4.19
N ARG A 62 -1.48 -7.81 3.96
CA ARG A 62 -1.70 -9.11 3.33
C ARG A 62 -2.02 -10.16 4.39
N GLU A 63 -3.23 -10.72 4.34
CA GLU A 63 -3.61 -11.79 5.27
C GLU A 63 -2.83 -13.09 4.99
N ASP A 64 -2.32 -13.70 6.06
CA ASP A 64 -1.75 -15.05 6.16
C ASP A 64 -0.91 -15.47 4.95
N ASP A 65 -1.49 -16.31 4.08
CA ASP A 65 -0.82 -17.02 3.00
C ASP A 65 -1.00 -16.37 1.63
N LEU A 66 -1.60 -15.18 1.57
CA LEU A 66 -1.77 -14.48 0.30
C LEU A 66 -0.41 -14.30 -0.40
N PRO A 67 -0.28 -14.58 -1.70
CA PRO A 67 0.99 -14.38 -2.38
C PRO A 67 1.39 -12.91 -2.35
N SER A 68 2.69 -12.61 -2.48
CA SER A 68 3.11 -11.23 -2.67
C SER A 68 2.54 -10.69 -3.99
N VAL A 69 2.20 -9.40 -4.01
CA VAL A 69 1.80 -8.67 -5.22
C VAL A 69 3.02 -8.39 -6.11
N ALA A 70 4.24 -8.56 -5.59
CA ALA A 70 5.51 -8.51 -6.31
C ALA A 70 5.75 -7.17 -7.03
N ILE A 71 5.59 -6.06 -6.29
CA ILE A 71 5.91 -4.71 -6.76
C ILE A 71 7.19 -4.24 -6.09
N ASP A 72 8.23 -3.99 -6.90
CA ASP A 72 9.44 -3.31 -6.45
C ASP A 72 9.30 -1.80 -6.63
N HIS A 73 8.94 -1.10 -5.56
CA HIS A 73 8.87 0.36 -5.55
C HIS A 73 9.09 0.90 -4.14
N ARG A 74 9.91 1.96 -4.01
CA ARG A 74 10.27 2.51 -2.69
C ARG A 74 9.08 2.97 -1.83
N ARG A 75 7.97 3.37 -2.47
CA ARG A 75 6.73 3.81 -1.79
C ARG A 75 5.70 2.69 -1.65
N TYR A 76 6.09 1.44 -1.87
CA TYR A 76 5.22 0.27 -1.75
C TYR A 76 5.71 -0.61 -0.60
N ARG A 77 4.78 -1.08 0.24
CA ARG A 77 5.10 -2.03 1.32
C ARG A 77 3.97 -3.02 1.51
N GLU A 78 4.33 -4.29 1.63
CA GLU A 78 3.44 -5.33 2.14
C GLU A 78 3.72 -5.56 3.63
N VAL A 79 2.66 -5.70 4.42
CA VAL A 79 2.72 -6.08 5.83
C VAL A 79 1.85 -7.31 6.00
N ARG A 80 2.42 -8.39 6.52
CA ARG A 80 1.68 -9.60 6.87
C ARG A 80 0.82 -9.35 8.10
N VAL A 81 -0.45 -9.74 8.03
CA VAL A 81 -1.40 -9.66 9.14
C VAL A 81 -2.14 -10.99 9.28
N HIS A 82 -2.56 -11.31 10.51
CA HIS A 82 -3.36 -12.49 10.83
C HIS A 82 -4.72 -12.02 11.36
N SER A 83 -5.83 -12.45 10.76
CA SER A 83 -7.17 -12.04 11.20
C SER A 83 -7.52 -12.55 12.59
N THR A 84 -6.96 -13.71 12.98
CA THR A 84 -7.21 -14.36 14.28
C THR A 84 -6.37 -13.80 15.42
N VAL A 85 -5.30 -13.06 15.13
CA VAL A 85 -4.41 -12.45 16.14
C VAL A 85 -4.11 -10.99 15.75
N PRO A 86 -5.11 -10.09 15.79
CA PRO A 86 -4.94 -8.72 15.33
C PRO A 86 -3.97 -7.95 16.25
N ARG A 87 -2.96 -7.32 15.64
CA ARG A 87 -1.99 -6.43 16.34
C ARG A 87 -1.99 -5.02 15.73
N PRO A 88 -3.13 -4.32 15.68
CA PRO A 88 -3.29 -3.09 14.91
C PRO A 88 -2.32 -1.99 15.34
N ARG A 89 -2.08 -1.80 16.65
CA ARG A 89 -1.12 -0.80 17.14
C ARG A 89 0.28 -1.03 16.59
N LYS A 90 0.77 -2.26 16.68
CA LYS A 90 2.10 -2.63 16.19
C LYS A 90 2.22 -2.44 14.67
N VAL A 91 1.20 -2.84 13.92
CA VAL A 91 1.16 -2.62 12.46
C VAL A 91 1.24 -1.13 12.11
N MET A 92 0.47 -0.29 12.82
CA MET A 92 0.48 1.15 12.59
C MET A 92 1.82 1.79 12.98
N GLU A 93 2.44 1.35 14.08
CA GLU A 93 3.80 1.77 14.49
C GLU A 93 4.83 1.41 13.40
N ASP A 94 4.81 0.17 12.89
CA ASP A 94 5.75 -0.28 11.85
C ASP A 94 5.58 0.50 10.55
N ILE A 95 4.33 0.81 10.16
CA ILE A 95 4.04 1.67 9.00
C ILE A 95 4.60 3.09 9.24
N HIS A 96 4.34 3.67 10.41
CA HIS A 96 4.81 5.01 10.75
C HIS A 96 6.35 5.11 10.73
N ASP A 97 7.05 4.14 11.34
CA ASP A 97 8.51 4.11 11.34
C ASP A 97 9.09 3.96 9.93
N TRP A 98 8.47 3.12 9.09
CA TRP A 98 8.85 3.01 7.68
C TRP A 98 8.66 4.32 6.90
N LEU A 99 7.53 5.02 7.09
CA LEU A 99 7.26 6.32 6.47
C LEU A 99 8.31 7.36 6.84
N ARG A 100 8.74 7.42 8.11
CA ARG A 100 9.84 8.30 8.55
C ARG A 100 11.14 8.00 7.81
N GLY A 101 11.46 6.72 7.62
CA GLY A 101 12.62 6.26 6.85
C GLY A 101 12.59 6.70 5.37
N LEU A 102 11.41 6.75 4.73
CA LEU A 102 11.27 7.25 3.36
C LEU A 102 11.61 8.73 3.24
N ARG A 103 11.29 9.54 4.26
CA ARG A 103 11.58 10.98 4.26
C ARG A 103 13.05 11.28 4.44
N LEU A 104 13.74 10.60 5.36
CA LEU A 104 15.17 10.80 5.61
C LEU A 104 15.98 10.62 4.31
N ARG A 105 15.62 9.65 3.48
CA ARG A 105 16.27 9.41 2.18
C ARG A 105 15.96 10.49 1.13
N ARG A 106 14.90 11.27 1.29
CA ARG A 106 14.58 12.42 0.42
C ARG A 106 15.38 13.66 0.81
N ALA A 107 15.69 13.84 2.09
CA ALA A 107 16.46 14.97 2.60
C ALA A 107 17.94 14.91 2.20
N THR A 108 18.53 13.71 2.11
CA THR A 108 19.95 13.52 1.76
C THR A 108 20.30 13.86 0.31
N ILE A 109 19.32 13.92 -0.61
CA ILE A 109 19.56 14.17 -2.06
C ILE A 109 19.46 15.67 -2.39
N ARG A 110 19.26 16.55 -1.39
CA ARG A 110 19.19 18.01 -1.57
C ARG A 110 20.38 18.77 -0.96
N GLY A 111 21.51 18.09 -0.75
CA GLY A 111 22.78 18.69 -0.32
C GLY A 111 23.72 18.91 -1.50
#